data_AF-A0A821ZPJ3-F1
#
_entry.id   AF-A0A821ZPJ3-F1
#
_cell.length_a   1.000
_cell.length_b   1.000
_cell.length_c   1.000
_cell.angle_alpha   90.00
_cell.angle_beta   90.00
_cell.angle_gamma   90.00
#
_symmetry.space_group_name_H-M   'P 1'
#
loop_
_entity.id
_entity.type
_entity.pdbx_description
1 polymer ?
#
loop_
_entity_poly.entity_id
_entity_poly.type
_entity_poly.pdbx_seq_one_letter_code
_entity_poly.pdbx_strand_id
1 'polypeptide(L)'
;MATGTPTTNSHSGKHRLDPEIEKYRLELNWTKILDTLKCAKVSEYVKFLEGEAQLEYYLQQYPLTDYRHIEQSRNDLIRVENLLKSGGSVRSFEGQCLLAKLYYAQSRYDECLTYVNLAINSIPNDINQQPNRSLLLAEIYALNGLLLEEKNENLFQINHLMILNLDIENSLIELAYQRLPLLHASSNNIKTAIEIFRSYIQNVHIKSLETMRQTLIKQYAELLLKCVCKGNYIPIISSDDKTNKNNRRSS
;
A
#
# COMPACT_ATOMS: atom_id res chain seq x y z
N MET A 1 56.94 -9.06 -26.82
CA MET A 1 56.10 -7.88 -27.06
C MET A 1 54.68 -8.24 -26.71
N ALA A 2 54.22 -7.82 -25.52
CA ALA A 2 52.92 -8.18 -24.98
C ALA A 2 51.83 -7.21 -25.48
N THR A 3 50.67 -7.80 -25.70
CA THR A 3 49.41 -7.31 -26.26
C THR A 3 48.75 -6.16 -25.49
N GLY A 4 48.13 -5.22 -26.20
CA GLY A 4 47.24 -4.20 -25.63
C GLY A 4 46.01 -4.00 -26.49
N THR A 5 44.95 -4.76 -26.23
CA THR A 5 43.58 -4.50 -26.71
C THR A 5 42.94 -3.39 -25.88
N PRO A 6 42.15 -2.47 -26.46
CA PRO A 6 41.49 -1.42 -25.71
C PRO A 6 40.29 -2.00 -24.96
N THR A 7 40.31 -1.91 -23.64
CA THR A 7 39.19 -2.28 -22.77
C THR A 7 38.10 -1.21 -22.86
N THR A 8 36.98 -1.56 -23.49
CA THR A 8 35.73 -0.81 -23.42
C THR A 8 35.18 -0.90 -22.01
N ASN A 9 35.21 0.22 -21.28
CA ASN A 9 34.69 0.31 -19.93
C ASN A 9 33.16 0.44 -20.00
N SER A 10 32.45 -0.69 -20.10
CA SER A 10 30.99 -0.76 -19.99
C SER A 10 30.57 -0.55 -18.53
N HIS A 11 30.50 0.71 -18.10
CA HIS A 11 29.81 1.05 -16.86
C HIS A 11 28.31 0.93 -17.09
N SER A 12 27.76 -0.20 -16.64
CA SER A 12 26.34 -0.43 -16.42
C SER A 12 25.74 0.76 -15.66
N GLY A 13 25.08 1.66 -16.40
CA GLY A 13 24.40 2.81 -15.83
C GLY A 13 23.29 2.34 -14.91
N LYS A 14 23.55 2.31 -13.61
CA LYS A 14 22.49 2.39 -12.61
C LYS A 14 21.61 3.57 -13.03
N HIS A 15 20.37 3.28 -13.39
CA HIS A 15 19.32 4.27 -13.65
C HIS A 15 19.27 5.21 -12.46
N ARG A 16 20.01 6.32 -12.56
CA ARG A 16 20.09 7.32 -11.51
C ARG A 16 18.74 8.03 -11.56
N LEU A 17 17.83 7.60 -10.70
CA LEU A 17 16.57 8.27 -10.40
C LEU A 17 16.86 9.77 -10.37
N ASP A 18 16.19 10.53 -11.24
CA ASP A 18 16.29 11.97 -11.17
C ASP A 18 15.75 12.38 -9.79
N PRO A 19 16.57 12.96 -8.90
CA PRO A 19 16.16 13.24 -7.52
C PRO A 19 14.90 14.12 -7.46
N GLU A 20 14.63 14.90 -8.52
CA GLU A 20 13.40 15.69 -8.64
C GLU A 20 12.16 14.83 -8.83
N ILE A 21 12.24 13.75 -9.62
CA ILE A 21 11.12 12.84 -9.87
C ILE A 21 10.72 12.13 -8.58
N GLU A 22 11.69 11.64 -7.81
CA GLU A 22 11.42 10.95 -6.54
C GLU A 22 10.81 11.91 -5.50
N LYS A 23 11.28 13.16 -5.47
CA LYS A 23 10.67 14.21 -4.65
C LYS A 23 9.21 14.43 -5.05
N TYR A 24 8.90 14.57 -6.33
CA TYR A 24 7.52 14.78 -6.79
C TYR A 24 6.62 13.58 -6.56
N ARG A 25 7.14 12.35 -6.60
CA ARG A 25 6.39 11.14 -6.21
C ARG A 25 5.97 11.19 -4.75
N LEU A 26 6.89 11.58 -3.86
CA LEU A 26 6.60 11.71 -2.42
C LEU A 26 5.62 12.85 -2.10
N GLU A 27 5.67 13.92 -2.89
CA GLU A 27 4.70 15.03 -2.82
C GLU A 27 3.37 14.70 -3.53
N LEU A 28 3.23 13.51 -4.13
CA LEU A 28 2.08 13.09 -4.94
C LEU A 28 1.74 14.08 -6.08
N ASN A 29 2.76 14.75 -6.60
CA ASN A 29 2.64 15.80 -7.61
C ASN A 29 2.88 15.26 -9.02
N TRP A 30 1.93 14.47 -9.50
CA TRP A 30 2.03 13.72 -10.76
C TRP A 30 2.07 14.62 -12.01
N THR A 31 1.46 15.81 -11.96
CA THR A 31 1.47 16.75 -13.08
C THR A 31 2.87 17.26 -13.38
N LYS A 32 3.65 17.60 -12.36
CA LYS A 32 5.07 17.99 -12.52
C LYS A 32 5.90 16.85 -13.09
N ILE A 33 5.66 15.62 -12.66
CA ILE A 33 6.36 14.44 -13.22
C ILE A 33 6.07 14.35 -14.72
N LEU A 34 4.80 14.44 -15.13
CA LEU A 34 4.42 14.40 -16.54
C LEU A 34 5.07 15.54 -17.34
N ASP A 35 5.15 16.75 -16.79
CA ASP A 35 5.81 17.88 -17.44
C ASP A 35 7.33 17.67 -17.60
N THR A 36 7.99 17.12 -16.58
CA THR A 36 9.42 16.77 -16.64
C THR A 36 9.67 15.68 -17.69
N LEU A 37 8.79 14.67 -17.78
CA LEU A 37 8.95 13.56 -18.71
C LEU A 37 8.72 13.95 -20.18
N LYS A 38 7.93 15.00 -20.48
CA LYS A 38 7.72 15.49 -21.86
C LYS A 38 9.02 15.86 -22.57
N CYS A 39 9.99 16.37 -21.83
CA CYS A 39 11.29 16.81 -22.36
C CYS A 39 12.37 15.70 -22.31
N ALA A 40 12.06 14.53 -21.73
CA ALA A 40 13.01 13.46 -21.54
C ALA A 40 13.20 12.62 -22.82
N LYS A 41 14.37 11.99 -22.96
CA LYS A 41 14.62 11.04 -24.04
C LYS A 41 13.76 9.78 -23.84
N VAL A 42 13.03 9.39 -24.89
CA VAL A 42 12.19 8.19 -24.88
C VAL A 42 13.05 6.98 -24.54
N SER A 43 12.74 6.33 -23.42
CA SER A 43 13.34 5.09 -22.94
C SER A 43 12.26 4.23 -22.29
N GLU A 44 12.51 2.94 -22.11
CA GLU A 44 11.59 2.04 -21.40
C GLU A 44 11.28 2.55 -19.99
N TYR A 45 12.30 3.06 -19.30
CA TYR A 45 12.15 3.64 -17.97
C TYR A 45 11.27 4.91 -17.96
N VAL A 46 11.45 5.81 -18.94
CA VAL A 46 10.59 7.01 -19.08
C VAL A 46 9.14 6.63 -19.36
N LYS A 47 8.89 5.60 -20.19
CA LYS A 47 7.54 5.08 -20.43
C LYS A 47 6.91 4.51 -19.16
N PHE A 48 7.70 3.81 -18.34
CA PHE A 48 7.24 3.31 -17.05
C PHE A 48 6.83 4.45 -16.11
N LEU A 49 7.67 5.48 -15.98
CA LEU A 49 7.36 6.67 -15.17
C LEU A 49 6.14 7.43 -15.69
N GLU A 50 5.97 7.52 -17.01
CA GLU A 50 4.79 8.13 -17.62
C GLU A 50 3.53 7.34 -17.29
N GLY A 51 3.59 6.01 -17.39
CA GLY A 51 2.49 5.11 -17.03
C GLY A 51 2.11 5.22 -15.55
N GLU A 52 3.08 5.22 -14.64
CA GLU A 52 2.86 5.42 -13.20
C GLU A 52 2.19 6.78 -12.94
N ALA A 53 2.75 7.88 -13.45
CA ALA A 53 2.22 9.21 -13.20
C ALA A 53 0.81 9.40 -13.79
N GLN A 54 0.52 8.84 -14.96
CA GLN A 54 -0.83 8.87 -15.54
C GLN A 54 -1.82 8.06 -14.70
N LEU A 55 -1.42 6.88 -14.21
CA LEU A 55 -2.27 6.04 -13.36
C LEU A 55 -2.60 6.75 -12.05
N GLU A 56 -1.59 7.21 -11.32
CA GLU A 56 -1.79 7.82 -10.01
C GLU A 56 -2.55 9.15 -10.12
N TYR A 57 -2.31 9.94 -11.16
CA TYR A 57 -3.10 11.14 -11.44
C TYR A 57 -4.58 10.79 -11.70
N TYR A 58 -4.85 9.74 -12.48
CA TYR A 58 -6.22 9.28 -12.70
C TYR A 58 -6.88 8.83 -11.39
N LEU A 59 -6.17 8.06 -10.57
CA LEU A 59 -6.68 7.55 -9.29
C LEU A 59 -6.89 8.64 -8.22
N GLN A 60 -6.18 9.77 -8.31
CA GLN A 60 -6.49 10.95 -7.48
C GLN A 60 -7.83 11.58 -7.83
N GLN A 61 -8.23 11.55 -9.10
CA GLN A 61 -9.52 12.09 -9.55
C GLN A 61 -10.66 11.08 -9.34
N TYR A 62 -10.35 9.80 -9.55
CA TYR A 62 -11.29 8.69 -9.44
C TYR A 62 -10.72 7.61 -8.49
N PRO A 63 -10.88 7.80 -7.17
CA PRO A 63 -10.39 6.84 -6.18
C PRO A 63 -10.92 5.43 -6.43
N LEU A 64 -10.10 4.41 -6.16
CA LEU A 64 -10.48 2.99 -6.34
C LEU A 64 -11.68 2.54 -5.47
N THR A 65 -12.06 3.35 -4.49
CA THR A 65 -13.23 3.12 -3.64
C THR A 65 -14.55 3.56 -4.31
N ASP A 66 -14.48 4.31 -5.41
CA ASP A 66 -15.64 4.82 -6.15
C ASP A 66 -15.94 3.98 -7.40
N TYR A 67 -16.98 3.14 -7.30
CA TYR A 67 -17.39 2.20 -8.35
C TYR A 67 -18.10 2.86 -9.55
N ARG A 68 -18.33 4.19 -9.54
CA ARG A 68 -19.11 4.86 -10.58
C ARG A 68 -18.38 5.01 -11.92
N HIS A 69 -17.06 4.89 -11.93
CA HIS A 69 -16.20 5.21 -13.09
C HIS A 69 -15.55 3.98 -13.76
N ILE A 70 -16.07 2.78 -13.51
CA ILE A 70 -15.48 1.51 -13.99
C ILE A 70 -15.47 1.41 -15.52
N GLU A 71 -16.56 1.79 -16.20
CA GLU A 71 -16.60 1.69 -17.67
C GLU A 71 -15.66 2.70 -18.34
N GLN A 72 -15.52 3.88 -17.73
CA GLN A 72 -14.62 4.93 -18.19
C GLN A 72 -13.15 4.53 -17.98
N SER A 73 -12.81 3.94 -16.83
CA SER A 73 -11.45 3.49 -16.53
C SER A 73 -10.95 2.44 -17.51
N ARG A 74 -11.84 1.57 -18.01
CA ARG A 74 -11.50 0.58 -19.04
C ARG A 74 -11.04 1.19 -20.34
N ASN A 75 -11.55 2.37 -20.72
CA ASN A 75 -11.15 3.05 -21.95
C ASN A 75 -9.93 3.95 -21.69
N ASP A 76 -9.96 4.71 -20.60
CA ASP A 76 -8.96 5.74 -20.28
C ASP A 76 -7.60 5.12 -19.92
N LEU A 77 -7.58 3.93 -19.32
CA LEU A 77 -6.36 3.27 -18.82
C LEU A 77 -5.70 2.30 -19.82
N ILE A 78 -6.24 2.08 -21.02
CA ILE A 78 -5.63 1.17 -22.02
C ILE A 78 -4.22 1.64 -22.39
N ARG A 79 -4.05 2.95 -22.59
CA ARG A 79 -2.74 3.54 -22.89
C ARG A 79 -1.76 3.30 -21.74
N VAL A 80 -2.23 3.49 -20.51
CA VAL A 80 -1.43 3.30 -19.29
C VAL A 80 -0.97 1.84 -19.15
N GLU A 81 -1.86 0.89 -19.41
CA GLU A 81 -1.54 -0.55 -19.40
C GLU A 81 -0.39 -0.86 -20.38
N ASN A 82 -0.44 -0.30 -21.59
CA ASN A 82 0.61 -0.49 -22.60
C ASN A 82 1.94 0.17 -22.20
N LEU A 83 1.90 1.35 -21.56
CA LEU A 83 3.09 2.03 -21.05
C LEU A 83 3.77 1.21 -19.95
N LEU A 84 3.00 0.72 -18.98
CA LEU A 84 3.50 -0.12 -17.89
C LEU A 84 4.05 -1.47 -18.42
N LYS A 85 3.39 -2.06 -19.43
CA LYS A 85 3.85 -3.31 -20.06
C LYS A 85 5.12 -3.16 -20.89
N SER A 86 5.22 -2.07 -21.66
CA SER A 86 6.36 -1.81 -22.54
C SER A 86 7.58 -1.21 -21.82
N GLY A 87 7.42 -0.71 -20.60
CA GLY A 87 8.49 -0.07 -19.83
C GLY A 87 9.50 -1.03 -19.19
N GLY A 88 9.53 -2.31 -19.56
CA GLY A 88 10.47 -3.32 -19.04
C GLY A 88 10.26 -3.71 -17.58
N SER A 89 9.36 -3.04 -16.86
CA SER A 89 9.17 -3.14 -15.41
C SER A 89 8.06 -4.11 -15.00
N VAL A 90 7.43 -4.85 -15.92
CA VAL A 90 6.30 -5.75 -15.61
C VAL A 90 6.64 -6.81 -14.56
N ARG A 91 7.92 -7.21 -14.49
CA ARG A 91 8.41 -8.20 -13.51
C ARG A 91 8.97 -7.55 -12.25
N SER A 92 9.11 -6.23 -12.21
CA SER A 92 9.51 -5.54 -10.99
C SER A 92 8.35 -5.53 -10.01
N PHE A 93 8.69 -5.38 -8.74
CA PHE A 93 7.71 -5.20 -7.69
C PHE A 93 6.78 -4.02 -8.00
N GLU A 94 7.35 -2.86 -8.36
CA GLU A 94 6.61 -1.64 -8.64
C GLU A 94 5.67 -1.80 -9.84
N GLY A 95 6.13 -2.41 -10.93
CA GLY A 95 5.30 -2.65 -12.10
C GLY A 95 4.15 -3.62 -11.83
N GLN A 96 4.37 -4.64 -11.01
CA GLN A 96 3.30 -5.55 -10.58
C GLN A 96 2.29 -4.84 -9.68
N CYS A 97 2.74 -3.99 -8.75
CA CYS A 97 1.87 -3.19 -7.90
C CYS A 97 0.96 -2.26 -8.72
N LEU A 98 1.54 -1.52 -9.66
CA LEU A 98 0.81 -0.58 -10.51
C LEU A 98 -0.17 -1.29 -11.45
N LEU A 99 0.21 -2.44 -12.02
CA LEU A 99 -0.69 -3.25 -12.83
C LEU A 99 -1.86 -3.80 -12.01
N ALA A 100 -1.63 -4.24 -10.78
CA ALA A 100 -2.71 -4.65 -9.89
C ALA A 100 -3.70 -3.51 -9.63
N LYS A 101 -3.22 -2.30 -9.30
CA LYS A 101 -4.07 -1.10 -9.13
C LYS A 101 -4.89 -0.80 -10.39
N LEU A 102 -4.24 -0.83 -11.57
CA LEU A 102 -4.90 -0.60 -12.86
C LEU A 102 -6.02 -1.61 -13.12
N TYR A 103 -5.77 -2.90 -12.94
CA TYR A 103 -6.80 -3.92 -13.18
C TYR A 103 -7.93 -3.86 -12.16
N TYR A 104 -7.65 -3.49 -10.91
CA TYR A 104 -8.69 -3.23 -9.93
C TYR A 104 -9.60 -2.08 -10.39
N ALA A 105 -9.01 -0.97 -10.86
CA ALA A 105 -9.76 0.17 -11.40
C ALA A 105 -10.70 -0.21 -12.56
N GLN A 106 -10.30 -1.20 -13.35
CA GLN A 106 -11.05 -1.72 -14.51
C GLN A 106 -12.05 -2.84 -14.15
N SER A 107 -12.15 -3.21 -12.87
CA SER A 107 -12.89 -4.39 -12.37
C SER A 107 -12.48 -5.69 -13.06
N ARG A 108 -11.18 -5.84 -13.36
CA ARG A 108 -10.54 -7.05 -13.87
C ARG A 108 -9.89 -7.80 -12.71
N TYR A 109 -10.74 -8.34 -11.83
CA TYR A 109 -10.32 -8.82 -10.52
C TYR A 109 -9.43 -10.06 -10.56
N ASP A 110 -9.58 -10.93 -11.56
CA ASP A 110 -8.74 -12.13 -11.69
C ASP A 110 -7.32 -11.78 -12.12
N GLU A 111 -7.15 -10.86 -13.07
CA GLU A 111 -5.84 -10.31 -13.41
C GLU A 111 -5.26 -9.52 -12.23
N CYS A 112 -6.08 -8.72 -11.55
CA CYS A 112 -5.66 -8.00 -10.36
C CYS A 112 -5.08 -8.94 -9.31
N LEU A 113 -5.80 -10.01 -8.95
CA LEU A 113 -5.33 -11.02 -7.98
C LEU A 113 -4.04 -11.69 -8.43
N THR A 114 -3.90 -11.98 -9.72
CA THR A 114 -2.67 -12.54 -10.27
C THR A 114 -1.48 -11.62 -10.01
N TYR A 115 -1.62 -10.32 -10.29
CA TYR A 115 -0.55 -9.34 -10.08
C TYR A 115 -0.29 -9.01 -8.61
N VAL A 116 -1.32 -9.03 -7.76
CA VAL A 116 -1.18 -8.94 -6.30
C VAL A 116 -0.31 -10.10 -5.79
N ASN A 117 -0.61 -11.33 -6.19
CA ASN A 117 0.16 -12.50 -5.79
C ASN A 117 1.59 -12.45 -6.31
N LEU A 118 1.81 -11.97 -7.53
CA LEU A 118 3.16 -11.77 -8.05
C LEU A 118 3.93 -10.73 -7.22
N ALA A 119 3.32 -9.58 -6.91
CA ALA A 119 3.95 -8.51 -6.13
C ALA A 119 4.32 -8.97 -4.71
N ILE A 120 3.45 -9.72 -4.04
CA ILE A 120 3.73 -10.30 -2.72
C ILE A 120 4.90 -11.29 -2.77
N ASN A 121 5.02 -12.06 -3.84
CA ASN A 121 6.12 -13.01 -4.02
C ASN A 121 7.42 -12.36 -4.50
N SER A 122 7.38 -11.10 -4.96
CA SER A 122 8.53 -10.36 -5.50
C SER A 122 8.97 -9.20 -4.60
N ILE A 123 8.61 -9.21 -3.31
CA ILE A 123 8.94 -8.12 -2.38
C ILE A 123 10.48 -7.97 -2.29
N PRO A 124 11.03 -6.78 -2.60
CA PRO A 124 12.46 -6.52 -2.48
C PRO A 124 12.91 -6.49 -1.01
N ASN A 125 14.13 -6.98 -0.73
CA ASN A 125 14.70 -6.97 0.62
C ASN A 125 14.92 -5.55 1.17
N ASP A 126 15.07 -4.57 0.29
CA ASP A 126 15.26 -3.14 0.57
C ASP A 126 13.94 -2.35 0.58
N ILE A 127 12.78 -3.03 0.70
CA ILE A 127 11.45 -2.39 0.71
C ILE A 127 11.37 -1.20 1.69
N ASN A 128 11.96 -1.35 2.88
CA ASN A 128 11.94 -0.34 3.93
C ASN A 128 12.91 0.83 3.70
N GLN A 129 13.79 0.74 2.71
CA GLN A 129 14.77 1.80 2.39
C GLN A 129 14.20 2.83 1.42
N GLN A 130 13.10 2.52 0.73
CA GLN A 130 12.46 3.43 -0.22
C GLN A 130 11.00 3.68 0.18
N PRO A 131 10.64 4.92 0.55
CA PRO A 131 9.29 5.24 1.03
C PRO A 131 8.18 4.91 0.02
N ASN A 132 8.42 5.12 -1.28
CA ASN A 132 7.45 4.78 -2.34
C ASN A 132 7.16 3.26 -2.39
N ARG A 133 8.17 2.42 -2.21
CA ARG A 133 7.98 0.96 -2.21
C ARG A 133 7.17 0.48 -1.01
N SER A 134 7.41 1.06 0.15
CA SER A 134 6.60 0.75 1.35
C SER A 134 5.13 1.10 1.14
N LEU A 135 4.85 2.22 0.47
CA LEU A 135 3.50 2.64 0.13
C LEU A 135 2.82 1.62 -0.81
N LEU A 136 3.48 1.30 -1.93
CA LEU A 136 2.97 0.32 -2.89
C LEU A 136 2.69 -1.04 -2.24
N LEU A 137 3.54 -1.48 -1.30
CA LEU A 137 3.30 -2.75 -0.60
C LEU A 137 2.05 -2.69 0.27
N ALA A 138 1.81 -1.61 1.00
CA ALA A 138 0.59 -1.47 1.79
C ALA A 138 -0.66 -1.40 0.92
N GLU A 139 -0.61 -0.70 -0.21
CA GLU A 139 -1.70 -0.68 -1.19
C GLU A 139 -1.99 -2.06 -1.75
N ILE A 140 -0.95 -2.88 -2.02
CA ILE A 140 -1.14 -4.25 -2.51
C ILE A 140 -1.79 -5.14 -1.45
N TYR A 141 -1.38 -5.03 -0.19
CA TYR A 141 -2.07 -5.75 0.88
C TYR A 141 -3.52 -5.28 1.05
N ALA A 142 -3.80 -3.99 0.85
CA ALA A 142 -5.16 -3.46 0.84
C ALA A 142 -6.00 -4.07 -0.29
N LEU A 143 -5.48 -4.06 -1.53
CA LEU A 143 -6.12 -4.67 -2.69
C LEU A 143 -6.35 -6.17 -2.50
N ASN A 144 -5.37 -6.89 -1.96
CA ASN A 144 -5.53 -8.30 -1.64
C ASN A 144 -6.70 -8.54 -0.68
N GLY A 145 -6.81 -7.71 0.37
CA GLY A 145 -7.94 -7.75 1.30
C GLY A 145 -9.29 -7.54 0.61
N LEU A 146 -9.38 -6.52 -0.26
CA LEU A 146 -10.61 -6.22 -1.01
C LEU A 146 -11.02 -7.35 -1.96
N LEU A 147 -10.06 -7.96 -2.66
CA LEU A 147 -10.32 -9.10 -3.55
C LEU A 147 -10.76 -10.34 -2.78
N LEU A 148 -10.19 -10.59 -1.61
CA LEU A 148 -10.57 -11.71 -0.74
C LEU A 148 -11.96 -11.49 -0.11
N GLU A 149 -12.32 -10.24 0.20
CA GLU A 149 -13.69 -9.85 0.58
C GLU A 149 -14.68 -10.21 -0.53
N GLU A 150 -14.38 -9.88 -1.78
CA GLU A 150 -15.25 -10.23 -2.91
C GLU A 150 -15.36 -11.75 -3.12
N LYS A 151 -14.29 -12.51 -2.86
CA LYS A 151 -14.25 -13.97 -3.03
C LYS A 151 -14.75 -14.77 -1.81
N ASN A 152 -15.10 -14.12 -0.69
CA ASN A 152 -15.43 -14.78 0.59
C ASN A 152 -14.34 -15.77 1.08
N GLU A 153 -13.07 -15.56 0.72
CA GLU A 153 -11.96 -16.44 1.09
C GLU A 153 -11.24 -15.89 2.34
N ASN A 154 -11.31 -16.63 3.46
CA ASN A 154 -10.68 -16.27 4.74
C ASN A 154 -9.16 -16.52 4.75
N LEU A 155 -8.37 -15.76 3.98
CA LEU A 155 -6.90 -15.91 3.97
C LEU A 155 -6.19 -14.64 4.45
N PHE A 156 -6.03 -14.52 5.78
CA PHE A 156 -5.47 -13.30 6.38
C PHE A 156 -3.97 -13.40 6.65
N GLN A 157 -3.18 -12.86 5.74
CA GLN A 157 -1.77 -12.50 5.95
C GLN A 157 -1.52 -11.03 5.58
N ILE A 158 -2.39 -10.11 5.98
CA ILE A 158 -2.10 -8.68 5.82
C ILE A 158 -1.15 -8.28 6.95
N ASN A 159 0.08 -7.88 6.58
CA ASN A 159 1.12 -7.46 7.52
C ASN A 159 0.74 -6.12 8.18
N HIS A 160 0.01 -6.21 9.29
CA HIS A 160 -0.48 -5.10 10.11
C HIS A 160 0.59 -4.07 10.51
N LEU A 161 1.84 -4.50 10.71
CA LEU A 161 2.97 -3.64 11.08
C LEU A 161 3.39 -2.67 9.97
N MET A 162 3.07 -2.98 8.71
CA MET A 162 3.49 -2.15 7.59
C MET A 162 2.56 -0.97 7.34
N ILE A 163 1.25 -1.20 7.51
CA ILE A 163 0.22 -0.16 7.32
C ILE A 163 0.47 1.00 8.29
N LEU A 164 0.85 0.69 9.53
CA LEU A 164 1.13 1.64 10.62
C LEU A 164 2.30 2.61 10.38
N ASN A 165 3.21 2.35 9.44
CA ASN A 165 4.34 3.24 9.19
C ASN A 165 4.09 4.26 8.07
N LEU A 166 2.85 4.35 7.56
CA LEU A 166 2.51 5.20 6.42
C LEU A 166 1.67 6.40 6.87
N ASP A 167 2.32 7.56 6.97
CA ASP A 167 1.69 8.85 7.27
C ASP A 167 1.24 9.56 5.96
N ILE A 168 0.39 8.88 5.18
CA ILE A 168 -0.05 9.34 3.85
C ILE A 168 -1.57 9.26 3.75
N GLU A 169 -2.19 10.35 3.29
CA GLU A 169 -3.63 10.44 2.96
C GLU A 169 -3.90 9.69 1.64
N ASN A 170 -4.09 8.38 1.75
CA ASN A 170 -4.44 7.52 0.62
C ASN A 170 -5.71 6.73 0.93
N SER A 171 -6.76 6.96 0.15
CA SER A 171 -8.08 6.34 0.34
C SER A 171 -8.06 4.80 0.42
N LEU A 172 -7.12 4.12 -0.26
CA LEU A 172 -6.97 2.67 -0.18
C LEU A 172 -6.39 2.21 1.16
N ILE A 173 -5.41 2.94 1.67
CA ILE A 173 -4.80 2.67 2.97
C ILE A 173 -5.80 2.97 4.08
N GLU A 174 -6.54 4.06 3.94
CA GLU A 174 -7.64 4.40 4.84
C GLU A 174 -8.69 3.28 4.88
N LEU A 175 -9.09 2.78 3.71
CA LEU A 175 -10.00 1.64 3.60
C LEU A 175 -9.39 0.38 4.23
N ALA A 176 -8.11 0.10 4.02
CA ALA A 176 -7.42 -1.04 4.63
C ALA A 176 -7.41 -0.96 6.16
N TYR A 177 -7.15 0.22 6.74
CA TYR A 177 -7.21 0.47 8.18
C TYR A 177 -8.60 0.17 8.76
N GLN A 178 -9.68 0.52 8.05
CA GLN A 178 -11.04 0.25 8.50
C GLN A 178 -11.43 -1.23 8.30
N ARG A 179 -10.98 -1.87 7.22
CA ARG A 179 -11.44 -3.21 6.81
C ARG A 179 -10.70 -4.35 7.49
N LEU A 180 -9.37 -4.23 7.64
CA LEU A 180 -8.54 -5.32 8.17
C LEU A 180 -9.02 -5.89 9.52
N PRO A 181 -9.30 -5.08 10.56
CA PRO A 181 -9.79 -5.64 11.82
C PRO A 181 -11.20 -6.24 11.71
N LEU A 182 -12.08 -5.67 10.86
CA LEU A 182 -13.41 -6.23 10.62
C LEU A 182 -13.35 -7.58 9.93
N LEU A 183 -12.42 -7.74 9.01
CA LEU A 183 -12.13 -8.99 8.34
C LEU A 183 -11.73 -10.08 9.33
N HIS A 184 -10.73 -9.82 10.18
CA HIS A 184 -10.34 -10.77 11.24
C HIS A 184 -11.51 -11.09 12.19
N ALA A 185 -12.37 -10.11 12.49
CA ALA A 185 -13.56 -10.35 13.30
C ALA A 185 -14.57 -11.27 12.60
N SER A 186 -14.79 -11.07 11.29
CA SER A 186 -15.70 -11.90 10.48
C SER A 186 -15.24 -13.36 10.37
N SER A 187 -13.93 -13.60 10.39
CA SER A 187 -13.33 -14.95 10.37
C SER A 187 -13.22 -15.61 11.75
N ASN A 188 -13.93 -15.09 12.75
CA ASN A 188 -13.89 -15.55 14.15
C ASN A 188 -12.51 -15.39 14.84
N ASN A 189 -11.59 -14.61 14.27
CA ASN A 189 -10.28 -14.27 14.85
C ASN A 189 -10.36 -12.99 15.68
N ILE A 190 -11.29 -12.97 16.64
CA ILE A 190 -11.68 -11.78 17.41
C ILE A 190 -10.50 -11.18 18.20
N LYS A 191 -9.61 -12.03 18.74
CA LYS A 191 -8.42 -11.59 19.47
C LYS A 191 -7.50 -10.74 18.58
N THR A 192 -7.24 -11.20 17.36
CA THR A 192 -6.39 -10.49 16.40
C THR A 192 -7.04 -9.19 15.96
N ALA A 193 -8.35 -9.20 15.69
CA ALA A 193 -9.11 -7.99 15.36
C ALA A 193 -9.00 -6.91 16.46
N ILE A 194 -9.11 -7.31 17.74
CA ILE A 194 -8.97 -6.43 18.90
C ILE A 194 -7.56 -5.84 18.98
N GLU A 195 -6.52 -6.66 18.81
CA GLU A 195 -5.13 -6.18 18.84
C GLU A 195 -4.82 -5.21 17.68
N ILE A 196 -5.40 -5.46 16.51
CA ILE A 196 -5.29 -4.57 15.36
C ILE A 196 -5.92 -3.21 15.66
N PHE A 197 -7.18 -3.18 16.13
CA PHE A 197 -7.87 -1.95 16.52
C PHE A 197 -7.11 -1.18 17.60
N ARG A 198 -6.58 -1.87 18.61
CA ARG A 198 -5.78 -1.25 19.68
C ARG A 198 -4.56 -0.55 19.13
N SER A 199 -3.80 -1.25 18.30
CA SER A 199 -2.62 -0.67 17.70
C SER A 199 -2.96 0.55 16.86
N TYR A 200 -4.02 0.51 16.04
CA TYR A 200 -4.44 1.69 15.27
C TYR A 200 -4.82 2.87 16.16
N ILE A 201 -5.64 2.65 17.19
CA ILE A 201 -6.13 3.74 18.07
C ILE A 201 -4.99 4.30 18.94
N GLN A 202 -4.02 3.48 19.33
CA GLN A 202 -2.86 3.89 20.14
C GLN A 202 -1.80 4.66 19.33
N ASN A 203 -1.74 4.47 18.02
CA ASN A 203 -0.80 5.16 17.16
C ASN A 203 -1.31 6.57 16.79
N VAL A 204 -1.13 7.50 17.73
CA VAL A 204 -1.62 8.88 17.62
C VAL A 204 -0.90 9.70 16.53
N HIS A 205 0.29 9.27 16.12
CA HIS A 205 1.20 10.03 15.25
C HIS A 205 0.87 9.98 13.74
N ILE A 206 -0.15 9.24 13.33
CA ILE A 206 -0.50 9.04 11.92
C ILE A 206 -1.69 9.95 11.58
N LYS A 207 -1.52 10.91 10.66
CA LYS A 207 -2.54 11.90 10.29
C LYS A 207 -3.78 11.27 9.67
N SER A 208 -3.63 10.25 8.82
CA SER A 208 -4.77 9.51 8.26
C SER A 208 -5.59 8.77 9.33
N LEU A 209 -4.96 8.38 10.45
CA LEU A 209 -5.68 7.86 11.61
C LEU A 209 -6.31 8.96 12.46
N GLU A 210 -5.78 10.18 12.45
CA GLU A 210 -6.39 11.33 13.13
C GLU A 210 -7.75 11.67 12.50
N THR A 211 -7.79 11.78 11.17
CA THR A 211 -9.02 12.08 10.41
C THR A 211 -10.08 10.98 10.57
N MET A 212 -9.68 9.72 10.65
CA MET A 212 -10.60 8.58 10.75
C MET A 212 -10.82 8.03 12.17
N ARG A 213 -10.15 8.59 13.20
CA ARG A 213 -10.08 7.98 14.54
C ARG A 213 -11.45 7.66 15.12
N GLN A 214 -12.40 8.57 14.94
CA GLN A 214 -13.76 8.43 15.45
C GLN A 214 -14.48 7.22 14.87
N THR A 215 -14.28 6.96 13.56
CA THR A 215 -14.83 5.78 12.89
C THR A 215 -14.23 4.50 13.44
N LEU A 216 -12.91 4.45 13.58
CA LEU A 216 -12.21 3.27 14.13
C LEU A 216 -12.60 3.00 15.59
N ILE A 217 -12.72 4.04 16.42
CA ILE A 217 -13.17 3.92 17.82
C ILE A 217 -14.60 3.37 17.87
N LYS A 218 -15.51 3.88 17.03
CA LYS A 218 -16.88 3.39 16.96
C LYS A 218 -16.92 1.91 16.57
N GLN A 219 -16.22 1.52 15.51
CA GLN A 219 -16.14 0.12 15.06
C GLN A 219 -15.55 -0.80 16.13
N TYR A 220 -14.49 -0.35 16.82
CA TYR A 220 -13.91 -1.09 17.93
C TYR A 220 -14.88 -1.25 19.10
N ALA A 221 -15.59 -0.19 19.47
CA ALA A 221 -16.60 -0.24 20.54
C ALA A 221 -17.74 -1.21 20.19
N GLU A 222 -18.23 -1.20 18.95
CA GLU A 222 -19.23 -2.14 18.47
C GLU A 222 -18.74 -3.59 18.53
N LEU A 223 -17.48 -3.84 18.13
CA LEU A 223 -16.87 -5.17 18.22
C LEU A 223 -16.79 -5.65 19.67
N LEU A 224 -16.32 -4.79 20.59
CA LEU A 224 -16.23 -5.14 22.01
C LEU A 224 -17.61 -5.48 22.61
N LEU A 225 -18.64 -4.69 22.30
CA LEU A 225 -20.00 -4.91 22.80
C LEU A 225 -20.61 -6.22 22.26
N LYS A 226 -20.31 -6.59 21.02
CA LYS A 226 -20.83 -7.81 20.39
C LYS A 226 -20.08 -9.07 20.81
N CYS A 227 -18.78 -8.96 21.04
CA CYS A 227 -17.89 -10.13 21.08
C CYS A 227 -17.15 -10.33 22.41
N VAL A 228 -17.21 -9.38 23.34
CA VAL A 228 -16.44 -9.43 24.59
C VAL A 228 -17.35 -9.29 25.80
N CYS A 229 -17.07 -10.08 26.84
CA CYS A 229 -17.75 -10.03 28.12
C CYS A 229 -16.75 -9.73 29.25
N LYS A 230 -17.24 -9.43 30.46
CA LYS A 230 -16.38 -9.13 31.63
C LYS A 230 -15.33 -10.21 31.92
N GLY A 231 -15.63 -11.49 31.63
CA GLY A 231 -14.70 -12.60 31.88
C GLY A 231 -13.53 -12.69 30.91
N ASN A 232 -13.66 -12.14 29.70
CA ASN A 232 -12.67 -12.27 28.62
C ASN A 232 -12.11 -10.92 28.13
N TYR A 233 -12.50 -9.82 28.78
CA TYR A 233 -11.99 -8.49 28.46
C TYR A 233 -10.57 -8.30 29.03
N ILE A 234 -9.62 -8.02 28.14
CA ILE A 234 -8.25 -7.65 28.53
C ILE A 234 -8.15 -6.12 28.40
N PRO A 235 -7.97 -5.35 29.48
CA PRO A 235 -7.85 -3.89 29.36
C PRO A 235 -6.54 -3.48 28.68
N ILE A 236 -6.58 -2.35 27.98
CA ILE A 236 -5.39 -1.69 27.45
C ILE A 236 -4.61 -1.12 28.65
N ILE A 237 -3.40 -1.62 28.89
CA ILE A 237 -2.55 -1.13 29.99
C ILE A 237 -1.72 0.04 29.45
N SER A 238 -1.95 1.26 29.95
CA SER A 238 -1.08 2.40 29.65
C SER A 238 0.30 2.20 30.28
N SER A 239 1.34 2.77 29.69
CA SER A 239 2.72 2.71 30.22
C SER A 239 2.82 3.20 31.68
N ASP A 240 1.89 4.05 32.12
CA ASP A 240 1.84 4.62 33.46
C ASP A 240 1.33 3.63 34.53
N ASP A 241 0.64 2.56 34.14
CA ASP A 241 0.14 1.54 35.07
C ASP A 241 1.17 0.46 35.43
N LYS A 242 2.28 0.37 34.68
CA LYS A 242 3.36 -0.60 34.94
C LYS A 242 4.19 -0.23 36.16
N THR A 243 4.34 1.05 36.47
CA THR A 243 5.07 1.53 37.66
C THR A 243 4.27 1.30 38.95
N ASN A 244 2.94 1.36 38.88
CA ASN A 244 2.08 1.28 40.07
C ASN A 244 1.81 -0.16 40.55
N LYS A 245 1.98 -1.18 39.69
CA LYS A 245 1.87 -2.60 40.09
C LYS A 245 3.13 -3.14 40.75
N ASN A 246 4.32 -2.59 40.46
CA ASN A 246 5.57 -3.04 41.08
C ASN A 246 5.73 -2.51 42.52
N ASN A 247 5.10 -1.38 42.88
CA ASN A 247 5.14 -0.85 44.25
C ASN A 247 4.15 -1.49 45.22
N ARG A 248 3.22 -2.34 44.76
CA ARG A 248 2.23 -3.02 45.62
C ARG A 248 2.59 -4.46 45.97
N ARG A 249 3.73 -4.98 45.49
CA ARG A 249 4.23 -6.33 45.79
C ARG A 249 5.46 -6.35 46.70
N SER A 250 5.90 -5.20 47.19
CA SER A 250 7.06 -5.04 48.07
C SER A 250 6.71 -4.45 49.45
N SER A 251 5.47 -4.65 49.91
CA SER A 251 5.05 -4.40 51.30
C SER A 251 4.95 -5.70 52.08
#